data_AF-D1CAL2-F1
#
_entry.id   AF-D1CAL2-F1
#
_cell.length_a   1.000
_cell.length_b   1.000
_cell.length_c   1.000
_cell.angle_alpha   90.00
_cell.angle_beta   90.00
_cell.angle_gamma   90.00
#
_symmetry.space_group_name_H-M   'P 1'
#
loop_
_entity.id
_entity.type
_entity.pdbx_description
1 polymer ?
#
loop_
_entity_poly.entity_id
_entity_poly.type
_entity_poly.pdbx_seq_one_letter_code
_entity_poly.pdbx_strand_id
1 'polypeptide(L)'
;MDLREQVELAIRNYENLPPLPLSADLPEAEQHLATPDRLGFALGWVVANVIVGARFADSAIDALPIYHPENGWDRFLLTRRVSAPPFANEPADSFGMILLSGEDAPRITHGSGDLRLALGTLLREDPERAQEEIIALFPRMGLPGNLGYSWPQKQKHYPRLYQAVTELILEYPGLVAAREIFVDDQPVDGAYHPLYLHGVALKPKMVYDWWLVQMGDRAAFMRVHAGQAIYETDRGGWSTVRKQLSEMETVDDIKRRILAWLRIKGSPSPDTVD
;
A
#
# COMPACT_ATOMS: atom_id res chain seq x y z
N MET A 1 9.48 -13.05 3.36
CA MET A 1 10.63 -12.92 2.45
C MET A 1 11.55 -11.81 2.92
N ASP A 2 12.86 -11.97 2.78
CA ASP A 2 13.80 -10.86 2.98
C ASP A 2 13.78 -9.89 1.77
N LEU A 3 14.53 -8.78 1.87
CA LEU A 3 14.51 -7.76 0.83
C LEU A 3 15.07 -8.26 -0.51
N ARG A 4 16.13 -9.08 -0.46
CA ARG A 4 16.76 -9.63 -1.67
C ARG A 4 15.79 -10.56 -2.40
N GLU A 5 15.15 -11.46 -1.67
CA GLU A 5 14.09 -12.33 -2.19
C GLU A 5 12.94 -11.52 -2.81
N GLN A 6 12.52 -10.42 -2.16
CA GLN A 6 11.47 -9.54 -2.68
C GLN A 6 11.89 -8.87 -4.00
N VAL A 7 13.12 -8.35 -4.08
CA VAL A 7 13.63 -7.72 -5.31
C VAL A 7 13.77 -8.75 -6.44
N GLU A 8 14.35 -9.91 -6.17
CA GLU A 8 14.49 -10.98 -7.16
C GLU A 8 13.13 -11.45 -7.70
N LEU A 9 12.14 -11.57 -6.80
CA LEU A 9 10.77 -11.91 -7.17
C LEU A 9 10.12 -10.81 -8.04
N ALA A 10 10.33 -9.53 -7.70
CA ALA A 10 9.85 -8.41 -8.49
C ALA A 10 10.42 -8.45 -9.91
N ILE A 11 11.74 -8.57 -10.05
CA ILE A 11 12.42 -8.63 -11.36
C ILE A 11 11.86 -9.80 -12.17
N ARG A 12 11.87 -11.00 -11.59
CA ARG A 12 11.41 -12.23 -12.26
C ARG A 12 10.00 -12.10 -12.82
N ASN A 13 9.10 -11.48 -12.07
CA ASN A 13 7.68 -11.44 -12.41
C ASN A 13 7.27 -10.20 -13.21
N TYR A 14 8.04 -9.10 -13.15
CA TYR A 14 7.63 -7.81 -13.72
C TYR A 14 8.56 -7.24 -14.81
N GLU A 15 9.84 -7.58 -14.85
CA GLU A 15 10.83 -6.93 -15.73
C GLU A 15 10.45 -6.97 -17.22
N ASN A 16 9.85 -8.07 -17.66
CA ASN A 16 9.48 -8.29 -19.06
C ASN A 16 7.99 -8.03 -19.33
N LEU A 17 7.23 -7.51 -18.37
CA LEU A 17 5.84 -7.16 -18.58
C LEU A 17 5.74 -5.84 -19.35
N PRO A 18 4.85 -5.74 -20.36
CA PRO A 18 4.64 -4.49 -21.06
C PRO A 18 4.09 -3.43 -20.10
N PRO A 19 4.46 -2.15 -20.28
CA PRO A 19 3.86 -1.06 -19.52
C PRO A 19 2.33 -1.06 -19.72
N LEU A 20 1.60 -0.70 -18.67
CA LEU A 20 0.14 -0.54 -18.72
C LEU A 20 -0.21 0.91 -18.37
N PRO A 21 0.07 1.87 -19.26
CA PRO A 21 -0.25 3.27 -19.01
C PRO A 21 -1.76 3.49 -19.05
N LEU A 22 -2.21 4.55 -18.39
CA LEU A 22 -3.57 5.02 -18.61
C LEU A 22 -3.66 5.62 -20.02
N SER A 23 -4.65 5.18 -20.80
CA SER A 23 -4.87 5.68 -22.16
C SER A 23 -6.37 5.68 -22.49
N ALA A 24 -6.75 6.46 -23.51
CA ALA A 24 -8.14 6.49 -23.98
C ALA A 24 -8.62 5.14 -24.53
N ASP A 25 -7.69 4.28 -24.94
CA ASP A 25 -7.98 2.95 -25.48
C ASP A 25 -8.10 1.88 -24.38
N LEU A 26 -7.71 2.19 -23.13
CA LEU A 26 -7.85 1.27 -22.00
C LEU A 26 -9.32 1.25 -21.56
N PRO A 27 -10.00 0.08 -21.54
CA PRO A 27 -11.39 -0.02 -21.12
C PRO A 27 -11.59 0.60 -19.73
N GLU A 28 -12.66 1.36 -19.54
CA GLU A 28 -12.97 2.04 -18.27
C GLU A 28 -12.91 1.09 -17.07
N ALA A 29 -13.43 -0.13 -17.25
CA ALA A 29 -13.42 -1.19 -16.24
C ALA A 29 -12.00 -1.65 -15.83
N GLU A 30 -10.97 -1.36 -16.62
CA GLU A 30 -9.58 -1.78 -16.40
C GLU A 30 -8.66 -0.61 -16.05
N GLN A 31 -9.13 0.63 -16.14
CA GLN A 31 -8.31 1.82 -15.88
C GLN A 31 -7.66 1.80 -14.48
N HIS A 32 -8.36 1.28 -13.47
CA HIS A 32 -7.85 1.16 -12.11
C HIS A 32 -6.64 0.20 -11.97
N LEU A 33 -6.34 -0.62 -12.99
CA LEU A 33 -5.16 -1.49 -13.05
C LEU A 33 -3.95 -0.81 -13.72
N ALA A 34 -4.09 0.43 -14.20
CA ALA A 34 -3.04 1.14 -14.90
C ALA A 34 -1.79 1.34 -14.03
N THR A 35 -0.69 0.75 -14.46
CA THR A 35 0.64 0.82 -13.84
C THR A 35 1.62 1.10 -14.99
N PRO A 36 1.92 2.37 -15.29
CA PRO A 36 2.72 2.72 -16.47
C PRO A 36 4.12 2.10 -16.45
N ASP A 37 4.71 1.93 -15.26
CA ASP A 37 5.96 1.20 -15.07
C ASP A 37 5.69 -0.02 -14.19
N ARG A 38 5.69 -1.22 -14.80
CA ARG A 38 5.35 -2.48 -14.13
C ARG A 38 6.37 -2.85 -13.07
N LEU A 39 7.66 -2.79 -13.42
CA LEU A 39 8.73 -3.12 -12.50
C LEU A 39 8.89 -2.04 -11.43
N GLY A 40 8.82 -0.76 -11.83
CA GLY A 40 8.85 0.36 -10.91
C GLY A 40 7.69 0.33 -9.89
N PHE A 41 6.49 -0.10 -10.30
CA PHE A 41 5.37 -0.33 -9.39
C PHE A 41 5.69 -1.42 -8.35
N ALA A 42 6.17 -2.59 -8.78
CA ALA A 42 6.52 -3.70 -7.90
C ALA A 42 7.66 -3.33 -6.92
N LEU A 43 8.74 -2.73 -7.43
CA LEU A 43 9.86 -2.26 -6.62
C LEU A 43 9.46 -1.11 -5.69
N GLY A 44 8.52 -0.26 -6.09
CA GLY A 44 7.94 0.77 -5.23
C GLY A 44 7.28 0.19 -3.98
N TRP A 45 6.52 -0.91 -4.11
CA TRP A 45 5.95 -1.63 -2.98
C TRP A 45 7.02 -2.24 -2.06
N VAL A 46 8.15 -2.68 -2.62
CA VAL A 46 9.31 -3.14 -1.85
C VAL A 46 9.90 -2.01 -1.01
N VAL A 47 10.21 -0.87 -1.64
CA VAL A 47 10.73 0.33 -0.95
C VAL A 47 9.77 0.81 0.13
N ALA A 48 8.49 0.86 -0.19
CA ALA A 48 7.44 1.26 0.74
C ALA A 48 7.36 0.32 1.94
N ASN A 49 7.46 -1.00 1.73
CA ASN A 49 7.48 -2.01 2.79
C ASN A 49 8.70 -1.86 3.70
N VAL A 50 9.88 -1.55 3.15
CA VAL A 50 11.10 -1.25 3.93
C VAL A 50 10.86 -0.08 4.87
N ILE A 51 10.32 1.03 4.35
CA ILE A 51 10.06 2.24 5.16
C ILE A 51 9.04 1.96 6.26
N VAL A 52 7.90 1.36 5.91
CA VAL A 52 6.82 1.06 6.86
C VAL A 52 7.29 0.06 7.92
N GLY A 53 7.95 -1.02 7.51
CA GLY A 53 8.52 -2.02 8.43
C GLY A 53 9.50 -1.41 9.42
N ALA A 54 10.32 -0.45 8.97
CA ALA A 54 11.35 0.16 9.78
C ALA A 54 10.86 1.33 10.66
N ARG A 55 9.75 2.01 10.31
CA ARG A 55 9.37 3.32 10.90
C ARG A 55 7.93 3.49 11.33
N PHE A 56 7.04 2.58 10.99
CA PHE A 56 5.64 2.74 11.41
C PHE A 56 5.52 2.66 12.94
N ALA A 57 6.26 1.76 13.58
CA ALA A 57 6.11 1.49 15.00
C ALA A 57 6.57 2.63 15.92
N ASP A 58 7.61 3.36 15.52
CA ASP A 58 8.27 4.38 16.35
C ASP A 58 8.00 5.82 15.87
N SER A 59 7.52 5.97 14.64
CA SER A 59 7.36 7.26 13.98
C SER A 59 6.04 7.37 13.23
N ALA A 60 5.25 6.30 13.15
CA ALA A 60 4.01 6.24 12.38
C ALA A 60 4.17 6.65 10.91
N ILE A 61 5.38 6.49 10.35
CA ILE A 61 5.62 6.77 8.93
C ILE A 61 4.97 5.67 8.11
N ASP A 62 4.21 6.09 7.12
CA ASP A 62 3.42 5.26 6.24
C ASP A 62 3.70 5.62 4.78
N ALA A 63 3.53 4.64 3.90
CA ALA A 63 3.65 4.82 2.46
C ALA A 63 2.29 4.53 1.84
N LEU A 64 1.63 5.59 1.37
CA LEU A 64 0.28 5.53 0.86
C LEU A 64 0.32 5.42 -0.68
N PRO A 65 -0.09 4.28 -1.29
CA PRO A 65 -0.13 4.17 -2.74
C PRO A 65 -1.16 5.14 -3.33
N ILE A 66 -0.79 5.84 -4.40
CA ILE A 66 -1.62 6.83 -5.09
C ILE A 66 -1.92 6.34 -6.51
N TYR A 67 -3.20 6.46 -6.86
CA TYR A 67 -3.68 6.34 -8.22
C TYR A 67 -4.03 7.74 -8.73
N HIS A 68 -3.34 8.21 -9.77
CA HIS A 68 -3.64 9.47 -10.43
C HIS A 68 -4.59 9.22 -11.62
N PRO A 69 -5.66 10.02 -11.81
CA PRO A 69 -6.64 9.83 -12.88
C PRO A 69 -6.07 10.01 -14.30
N GLU A 70 -4.84 10.49 -14.44
CA GLU A 70 -4.16 10.63 -15.73
C GLU A 70 -2.94 9.69 -15.86
N ASN A 71 -2.37 9.24 -14.74
CA ASN A 71 -1.11 8.49 -14.74
C ASN A 71 -1.25 7.06 -14.18
N GLY A 72 -2.42 6.65 -13.69
CA GLY A 72 -2.58 5.39 -12.98
C GLY A 72 -1.81 5.35 -11.66
N TRP A 73 -1.37 4.18 -11.24
CA TRP A 73 -0.51 3.99 -10.07
C TRP A 73 0.90 4.52 -10.33
N ASP A 74 1.16 5.76 -9.92
CA ASP A 74 2.38 6.50 -10.29
C ASP A 74 3.31 6.81 -9.11
N ARG A 75 2.79 6.83 -7.87
CA ARG A 75 3.57 7.16 -6.68
C ARG A 75 3.03 6.59 -5.37
N PHE A 76 3.86 6.65 -4.34
CA PHE A 76 3.43 6.61 -2.94
C PHE A 76 3.66 7.98 -2.30
N LEU A 77 2.72 8.43 -1.46
CA LEU A 77 2.97 9.53 -0.52
C LEU A 77 3.56 8.97 0.78
N LEU A 78 4.64 9.58 1.25
CA LEU A 78 5.24 9.25 2.53
C LEU A 78 4.69 10.21 3.58
N THR A 79 3.88 9.68 4.49
CA THR A 79 3.02 10.45 5.38
C THR A 79 3.09 9.94 6.82
N ARG A 80 2.51 10.69 7.77
CA ARG A 80 2.30 10.22 9.14
C ARG A 80 0.89 9.66 9.31
N ARG A 81 0.77 8.43 9.80
CA ARG A 81 -0.51 7.75 10.00
C ARG A 81 -0.93 7.69 11.47
N VAL A 82 -0.98 8.85 12.11
CA VAL A 82 -1.61 9.03 13.43
C VAL A 82 -2.34 10.36 13.50
N SER A 83 -3.52 10.37 14.10
CA SER A 83 -4.24 11.60 14.43
C SER A 83 -3.94 11.96 15.88
N ALA A 84 -2.99 12.85 16.09
CA ALA A 84 -2.70 13.44 17.39
C ALA A 84 -2.56 14.96 17.23
N PRO A 85 -2.91 15.77 18.25
CA PRO A 85 -2.82 17.23 18.16
C PRO A 85 -1.48 17.78 17.62
N PRO A 86 -0.31 17.20 17.97
CA PRO A 86 0.98 17.67 17.43
C PRO A 86 1.15 17.50 15.92
N PHE A 87 0.37 16.61 15.28
CA PHE A 87 0.51 16.23 13.87
C PHE A 87 -0.70 16.65 13.03
N ALA A 88 -1.66 17.36 13.63
CA ALA A 88 -2.93 17.68 12.98
C ALA A 88 -2.79 18.53 11.70
N ASN A 89 -1.70 19.29 11.59
CA ASN A 89 -1.42 20.17 10.44
C ASN A 89 -0.20 19.69 9.62
N GLU A 90 0.25 18.45 9.81
CA GLU A 90 1.37 17.91 9.04
C GLU A 90 0.92 17.66 7.58
N PRO A 91 1.65 18.19 6.57
CA PRO A 91 1.33 17.92 5.17
C PRO A 91 1.32 16.42 4.86
N ALA A 92 0.45 16.01 3.92
CA ALA A 92 0.32 14.61 3.54
C ALA A 92 1.62 14.00 2.98
N ASP A 93 2.49 14.83 2.41
CA ASP A 93 3.78 14.49 1.82
C ASP A 93 4.97 14.98 2.67
N SER A 94 4.78 15.14 4.00
CA SER A 94 5.82 15.68 4.88
C SER A 94 7.14 14.91 4.86
N PHE A 95 7.12 13.63 4.48
CA PHE A 95 8.33 12.80 4.29
C PHE A 95 8.72 12.60 2.83
N GLY A 96 7.96 13.18 1.91
CA GLY A 96 8.16 13.12 0.47
C GLY A 96 7.36 12.03 -0.22
N MET A 97 7.89 11.51 -1.31
CA MET A 97 7.19 10.56 -2.18
C MET A 97 8.12 9.45 -2.65
N ILE A 98 7.53 8.31 -3.05
CA ILE A 98 8.20 7.30 -3.87
C ILE A 98 7.59 7.40 -5.28
N LEU A 99 8.33 7.91 -6.25
CA LEU A 99 7.91 7.91 -7.65
C LEU A 99 8.21 6.55 -8.28
N LEU A 100 7.22 6.00 -8.98
CA LEU A 100 7.27 4.64 -9.52
C LEU A 100 7.77 4.57 -10.96
N SER A 101 8.03 5.71 -11.58
CA SER A 101 8.48 5.83 -12.96
C SER A 101 9.57 6.89 -13.10
N GLY A 102 10.20 6.91 -14.27
CA GLY A 102 11.30 7.79 -14.62
C GLY A 102 12.65 7.06 -14.62
N GLU A 103 13.72 7.82 -14.85
CA GLU A 103 15.06 7.27 -14.87
C GLU A 103 15.43 6.65 -13.52
N ASP A 104 15.82 5.38 -13.55
CA ASP A 104 16.24 4.61 -12.37
C ASP A 104 15.18 4.49 -11.25
N ALA A 105 13.91 4.32 -11.64
CA ALA A 105 12.79 4.09 -10.72
C ALA A 105 12.90 2.76 -9.94
N PRO A 106 12.39 2.68 -8.70
CA PRO A 106 11.67 3.74 -7.98
C PRO A 106 12.60 4.85 -7.44
N ARG A 107 12.05 6.04 -7.19
CA ARG A 107 12.81 7.20 -6.70
C ARG A 107 12.18 7.80 -5.47
N ILE A 108 12.96 8.06 -4.42
CA ILE A 108 12.51 8.82 -3.26
C ILE A 108 12.77 10.31 -3.50
N THR A 109 11.76 11.13 -3.28
CA THR A 109 11.84 12.60 -3.41
C THR A 109 11.48 13.28 -2.09
N HIS A 110 11.75 14.59 -2.01
CA HIS A 110 11.10 15.49 -1.05
C HIS A 110 9.64 15.75 -1.47
N GLY A 111 8.84 16.37 -0.59
CA GLY A 111 7.49 16.83 -0.94
C GLY A 111 7.49 17.87 -2.08
N SER A 112 8.57 18.66 -2.20
CA SER A 112 8.80 19.56 -3.34
C SER A 112 9.00 18.85 -4.69
N GLY A 113 9.20 17.52 -4.69
CA GLY A 113 9.54 16.73 -5.87
C GLY A 113 11.04 16.59 -6.12
N ASP A 114 11.90 17.27 -5.36
CA ASP A 114 13.35 17.17 -5.51
C ASP A 114 13.85 15.76 -5.18
N LEU A 115 14.72 15.21 -6.05
CA LEU A 115 15.25 13.86 -5.90
C LEU A 115 16.13 13.74 -4.65
N ARG A 116 15.87 12.71 -3.84
CA ARG A 116 16.72 12.33 -2.69
C ARG A 116 17.58 11.13 -3.02
N LEU A 117 16.97 10.11 -3.63
CA LEU A 117 17.61 8.83 -3.93
C LEU A 117 16.89 8.12 -5.07
N ALA A 118 17.64 7.74 -6.11
CA ALA A 118 17.16 6.81 -7.13
C ALA A 118 17.58 5.38 -6.73
N LEU A 119 16.68 4.42 -6.89
CA LEU A 119 16.85 3.10 -6.28
C LEU A 119 16.82 1.96 -7.30
N GLY A 120 16.44 2.19 -8.56
CA GLY A 120 16.24 1.11 -9.53
C GLY A 120 17.47 0.21 -9.69
N THR A 121 18.63 0.80 -9.91
CA THR A 121 19.89 0.08 -10.09
C THR A 121 20.43 -0.41 -8.75
N LEU A 122 20.39 0.44 -7.72
CA LEU A 122 20.89 0.07 -6.39
C LEU A 122 20.14 -1.13 -5.80
N LEU A 123 18.81 -1.19 -5.93
CA LEU A 123 18.02 -2.35 -5.50
C LEU A 123 18.42 -3.63 -6.23
N ARG A 124 18.70 -3.55 -7.54
CA ARG A 124 19.02 -4.73 -8.36
C ARG A 124 20.43 -5.26 -8.07
N GLU A 125 21.38 -4.37 -7.78
CA GLU A 125 22.77 -4.74 -7.58
C GLU A 125 23.09 -5.05 -6.12
N ASP A 126 22.57 -4.25 -5.19
CA ASP A 126 22.87 -4.32 -3.74
C ASP A 126 21.63 -3.95 -2.90
N PRO A 127 20.64 -4.86 -2.78
CA PRO A 127 19.43 -4.62 -2.01
C PRO A 127 19.69 -4.22 -0.55
N GLU A 128 20.70 -4.80 0.11
CA GLU A 128 21.02 -4.51 1.51
C GLU A 128 21.54 -3.09 1.67
N ARG A 129 22.43 -2.64 0.79
CA ARG A 129 22.85 -1.23 0.76
C ARG A 129 21.69 -0.30 0.43
N ALA A 130 20.81 -0.69 -0.51
CA ALA A 130 19.60 0.07 -0.80
C ALA A 130 18.76 0.26 0.47
N GLN A 131 18.58 -0.80 1.27
CA GLN A 131 17.85 -0.74 2.53
C GLN A 131 18.48 0.24 3.52
N GLU A 132 19.81 0.19 3.68
CA GLU A 132 20.54 1.09 4.58
C GLU A 132 20.35 2.55 4.17
N GLU A 133 20.50 2.86 2.88
CA GLU A 133 20.32 4.21 2.35
C GLU A 133 18.86 4.70 2.50
N ILE A 134 17.87 3.84 2.20
CA ILE A 134 16.45 4.14 2.43
C ILE A 134 16.20 4.46 3.91
N ILE A 135 16.64 3.60 4.83
CA ILE A 135 16.41 3.75 6.27
C ILE A 135 17.09 5.01 6.82
N ALA A 136 18.25 5.39 6.28
CA ALA A 136 18.97 6.60 6.67
C ALA A 136 18.20 7.88 6.31
N LEU A 137 17.40 7.87 5.24
CA LEU A 137 16.57 9.01 4.82
C LEU A 137 15.42 9.31 5.80
N PHE A 138 15.03 8.36 6.63
CA PHE A 138 13.90 8.50 7.56
C PHE A 138 14.41 8.24 8.98
N PRO A 139 14.85 9.25 9.74
CA PRO A 139 15.28 9.04 11.12
C PRO A 139 14.07 8.72 12.03
N ARG A 140 14.35 8.06 13.17
CA ARG A 140 13.33 7.83 14.19
C ARG A 140 12.94 9.16 14.83
N MET A 141 11.65 9.48 14.84
CA MET A 141 11.16 10.76 15.37
C MET A 141 10.47 10.65 16.73
N GLY A 142 10.13 9.43 17.15
CA GLY A 142 9.33 9.20 18.34
C GLY A 142 7.86 9.57 18.14
N LEU A 143 7.03 9.09 19.06
CA LEU A 143 5.60 9.31 19.06
C LEU A 143 5.14 9.81 20.45
N PRO A 144 4.09 10.63 20.51
CA PRO A 144 3.53 11.06 21.79
C PRO A 144 2.96 9.85 22.55
N GLY A 145 2.99 9.91 23.88
CA GLY A 145 2.65 8.77 24.73
C GLY A 145 1.18 8.29 24.67
N ASN A 146 0.25 9.10 24.15
CA ASN A 146 -1.15 8.71 24.00
C ASN A 146 -1.62 8.91 22.54
N LEU A 147 -1.57 7.83 21.76
CA LEU A 147 -2.08 7.73 20.39
C LEU A 147 -3.42 6.99 20.31
N GLY A 148 -4.12 6.87 21.45
CA GLY A 148 -5.38 6.16 21.57
C GLY A 148 -5.26 4.65 21.75
N TYR A 149 -6.33 4.04 22.24
CA TYR A 149 -6.37 2.62 22.66
C TYR A 149 -6.04 1.61 21.55
N SER A 150 -6.25 1.96 20.28
CA SER A 150 -5.95 1.07 19.15
C SER A 150 -4.49 1.07 18.71
N TRP A 151 -3.67 2.03 19.17
CA TRP A 151 -2.29 2.18 18.70
C TRP A 151 -1.41 0.94 18.92
N PRO A 152 -1.42 0.28 20.10
CA PRO A 152 -0.59 -0.92 20.30
C PRO A 152 -0.86 -2.03 19.28
N GLN A 153 -2.13 -2.21 18.90
CA GLN A 153 -2.52 -3.18 17.87
C GLN A 153 -2.06 -2.71 16.48
N LYS A 154 -2.30 -1.45 16.11
CA LYS A 154 -1.88 -0.90 14.81
C LYS A 154 -0.36 -1.02 14.63
N GLN A 155 0.42 -0.65 15.65
CA GLN A 155 1.88 -0.74 15.64
C GLN A 155 2.38 -2.17 15.33
N LYS A 156 1.67 -3.20 15.80
CA LYS A 156 2.03 -4.61 15.60
C LYS A 156 1.54 -5.19 14.27
N HIS A 157 0.31 -4.88 13.88
CA HIS A 157 -0.37 -5.52 12.75
C HIS A 157 -0.19 -4.79 11.43
N TYR A 158 -0.05 -3.46 11.46
CA TYR A 158 0.07 -2.65 10.26
C TYR A 158 1.27 -3.06 9.39
N PRO A 159 2.51 -3.19 9.93
CA PRO A 159 3.64 -3.60 9.11
C PRO A 159 3.50 -5.01 8.54
N ARG A 160 2.86 -5.94 9.26
CA ARG A 160 2.63 -7.31 8.76
C ARG A 160 1.66 -7.35 7.60
N LEU A 161 0.57 -6.57 7.68
CA LEU A 161 -0.38 -6.46 6.58
C LEU A 161 0.28 -5.79 5.37
N TYR A 162 1.06 -4.73 5.60
CA TYR A 162 1.84 -4.09 4.54
C TYR A 162 2.75 -5.10 3.84
N GLN A 163 3.51 -5.87 4.62
CA GLN A 163 4.36 -6.94 4.10
C GLN A 163 3.56 -7.97 3.32
N ALA A 164 2.44 -8.47 3.86
CA ALA A 164 1.60 -9.45 3.17
C ALA A 164 1.09 -8.93 1.81
N VAL A 165 0.65 -7.67 1.75
CA VAL A 165 0.19 -7.05 0.51
C VAL A 165 1.35 -6.87 -0.47
N THR A 166 2.50 -6.38 -0.02
CA THR A 166 3.70 -6.30 -0.85
C THR A 166 4.05 -7.66 -1.44
N GLU A 167 4.15 -8.70 -0.61
CA GLU A 167 4.47 -10.05 -1.09
C GLU A 167 3.46 -10.57 -2.11
N LEU A 168 2.15 -10.31 -1.93
CA LEU A 168 1.14 -10.67 -2.92
C LEU A 168 1.27 -9.92 -4.23
N ILE A 169 1.58 -8.63 -4.20
CA ILE A 169 1.84 -7.85 -5.42
C ILE A 169 3.02 -8.46 -6.16
N LEU A 170 4.10 -8.79 -5.46
CA LEU A 170 5.26 -9.43 -6.08
C LEU A 170 4.92 -10.80 -6.68
N GLU A 171 4.09 -11.60 -6.01
CA GLU A 171 3.70 -12.94 -6.45
C GLU A 171 2.71 -12.95 -7.63
N TYR A 172 1.79 -11.98 -7.70
CA TYR A 172 0.67 -11.98 -8.65
C TYR A 172 0.62 -10.70 -9.49
N PRO A 173 1.30 -10.67 -10.65
CA PRO A 173 1.19 -9.56 -11.59
C PRO A 173 -0.26 -9.26 -11.98
N GLY A 174 -0.67 -8.00 -11.81
CA GLY A 174 -2.05 -7.55 -12.02
C GLY A 174 -2.87 -7.40 -10.73
N LEU A 175 -2.30 -7.80 -9.59
CA LEU A 175 -2.83 -7.42 -8.29
C LEU A 175 -2.41 -5.98 -7.97
N VAL A 176 -3.39 -5.14 -7.63
CA VAL A 176 -3.19 -3.77 -7.16
C VAL A 176 -3.71 -3.63 -5.73
N ALA A 177 -3.19 -2.66 -4.99
CA ALA A 177 -3.69 -2.37 -3.67
C ALA A 177 -3.83 -0.87 -3.45
N ALA A 178 -4.96 -0.50 -2.84
CA ALA A 178 -5.28 0.86 -2.46
C ALA A 178 -5.48 0.95 -0.94
N ARG A 179 -5.40 2.17 -0.40
CA ARG A 179 -5.82 2.45 0.97
C ARG A 179 -6.66 3.72 1.08
N GLU A 180 -7.36 3.83 2.20
CA GLU A 180 -8.10 5.03 2.55
C GLU A 180 -7.19 6.23 2.88
N ILE A 181 -7.41 7.33 2.17
CA ILE A 181 -6.84 8.65 2.41
C ILE A 181 -7.88 9.45 3.21
N PHE A 182 -7.49 9.96 4.37
CA PHE A 182 -8.14 11.15 4.88
C PHE A 182 -7.67 12.32 4.03
N VAL A 183 -8.58 12.88 3.25
CA VAL A 183 -8.36 14.19 2.66
C VAL A 183 -9.39 15.09 3.30
N ASP A 184 -8.96 15.78 4.37
CA ASP A 184 -9.59 17.03 4.76
C ASP A 184 -9.50 17.92 3.51
N ASP A 185 -10.67 18.14 2.89
CA ASP A 185 -11.09 19.22 1.97
C ASP A 185 -10.14 19.82 0.90
N GLN A 186 -8.92 19.34 0.73
CA GLN A 186 -7.90 19.86 -0.18
C GLN A 186 -7.35 18.76 -1.09
N PRO A 187 -7.48 18.88 -2.42
CA PRO A 187 -6.86 17.92 -3.34
C PRO A 187 -5.34 17.93 -3.14
N VAL A 188 -4.74 16.75 -2.90
CA VAL A 188 -3.30 16.58 -3.07
C VAL A 188 -3.05 16.43 -4.55
N ASP A 189 -2.60 17.53 -5.19
CA ASP A 189 -2.08 17.52 -6.56
C ASP A 189 -3.02 16.82 -7.58
N GLY A 190 -4.31 17.18 -7.56
CA GLY A 190 -5.30 16.64 -8.51
C GLY A 190 -5.69 15.16 -8.35
N ALA A 191 -5.12 14.44 -7.38
CA ALA A 191 -5.42 13.02 -7.17
C ALA A 191 -6.78 12.81 -6.50
N TYR A 192 -7.59 11.91 -7.07
CA TYR A 192 -8.79 11.41 -6.43
C TYR A 192 -8.46 10.20 -5.56
N HIS A 193 -9.18 10.07 -4.45
CA HIS A 193 -9.04 8.92 -3.58
C HIS A 193 -9.41 7.61 -4.35
N PRO A 194 -8.58 6.55 -4.31
CA PRO A 194 -8.85 5.32 -5.07
C PRO A 194 -10.14 4.57 -4.67
N LEU A 195 -10.66 4.72 -3.44
CA LEU A 195 -11.98 4.21 -3.03
C LEU A 195 -13.15 4.92 -3.72
N TYR A 196 -13.00 6.17 -4.19
CA TYR A 196 -14.05 6.85 -4.94
C TYR A 196 -14.26 6.25 -6.34
N LEU A 197 -13.29 5.46 -6.83
CA LEU A 197 -13.44 4.72 -8.10
C LEU A 197 -14.40 3.53 -7.97
N HIS A 198 -14.71 3.07 -6.74
CA HIS A 198 -15.50 1.86 -6.50
C HIS A 198 -16.67 2.03 -5.51
N GLY A 199 -16.87 3.21 -4.88
CA GLY A 199 -17.95 3.38 -3.90
C GLY A 199 -18.30 4.83 -3.55
N VAL A 200 -19.58 5.16 -3.68
CA VAL A 200 -20.23 6.43 -3.29
C VAL A 200 -20.15 6.65 -1.78
N ALA A 201 -19.32 7.59 -1.32
CA ALA A 201 -19.39 8.13 0.04
C ALA A 201 -19.08 9.64 0.06
N LEU A 202 -20.12 10.46 -0.18
CA LEU A 202 -20.06 11.94 -0.16
C LEU A 202 -20.02 12.54 1.27
N LYS A 203 -19.47 11.84 2.29
CA LYS A 203 -19.45 12.35 3.67
C LYS A 203 -18.05 12.32 4.30
N PRO A 204 -17.50 13.48 4.72
CA PRO A 204 -16.11 13.64 5.18
C PRO A 204 -15.86 13.16 6.63
N LYS A 205 -16.36 11.98 7.02
CA LYS A 205 -16.15 11.43 8.38
C LYS A 205 -15.88 9.93 8.43
N MET A 206 -15.30 9.37 7.38
CA MET A 206 -14.93 7.96 7.38
C MET A 206 -13.49 7.79 7.86
N VAL A 207 -13.36 7.29 9.10
CA VAL A 207 -12.11 7.01 9.81
C VAL A 207 -11.82 5.52 9.73
N TYR A 208 -11.38 5.03 8.59
CA TYR A 208 -11.05 3.62 8.51
C TYR A 208 -9.62 3.39 7.97
N ASP A 209 -8.99 2.35 8.52
CA ASP A 209 -7.69 1.85 8.06
C ASP A 209 -7.95 0.69 7.12
N TRP A 210 -8.67 0.96 6.02
CA TRP A 210 -8.96 -0.05 5.01
C TRP A 210 -7.81 -0.17 4.02
N TRP A 211 -7.55 -1.43 3.67
CA TRP A 211 -6.81 -1.87 2.51
C TRP A 211 -7.79 -2.46 1.53
N LEU A 212 -7.81 -1.95 0.30
CA LEU A 212 -8.39 -2.62 -0.84
C LEU A 212 -7.26 -3.38 -1.53
N VAL A 213 -7.43 -4.69 -1.71
CA VAL A 213 -6.58 -5.51 -2.56
C VAL A 213 -7.45 -6.04 -3.68
N GLN A 214 -7.02 -5.88 -4.93
CA GLN A 214 -7.84 -6.19 -6.09
C GLN A 214 -7.04 -6.90 -7.16
N MET A 215 -7.68 -7.87 -7.82
CA MET A 215 -7.16 -8.54 -9.00
C MET A 215 -8.32 -8.80 -9.96
N GLY A 216 -8.29 -8.19 -11.14
CA GLY A 216 -9.39 -8.25 -12.09
C GLY A 216 -10.70 -7.69 -11.52
N ASP A 217 -11.77 -8.49 -11.61
CA ASP A 217 -13.12 -8.15 -11.13
C ASP A 217 -13.34 -8.42 -9.63
N ARG A 218 -12.30 -8.79 -8.87
CA ARG A 218 -12.41 -9.18 -7.46
C ARG A 218 -11.68 -8.24 -6.54
N ALA A 219 -12.40 -7.74 -5.53
CA ALA A 219 -11.86 -6.91 -4.47
C ALA A 219 -11.98 -7.54 -3.07
N ALA A 220 -10.95 -7.36 -2.25
CA ALA A 220 -10.92 -7.71 -0.84
C ALA A 220 -10.60 -6.46 0.00
N PHE A 221 -11.42 -6.16 1.00
CA PHE A 221 -11.21 -5.06 1.94
C PHE A 221 -10.79 -5.57 3.31
N MET A 222 -9.71 -5.02 3.83
CA MET A 222 -9.19 -5.40 5.13
C MET A 222 -8.99 -4.19 6.03
N ARG A 223 -9.48 -4.25 7.26
CA ARG A 223 -9.23 -3.21 8.25
C ARG A 223 -8.12 -3.62 9.20
N VAL A 224 -7.20 -2.70 9.49
CA VAL A 224 -6.09 -2.95 10.42
C VAL A 224 -6.52 -2.88 11.90
N HIS A 225 -7.63 -2.18 12.18
CA HIS A 225 -8.17 -2.04 13.53
C HIS A 225 -9.67 -2.41 13.57
N ALA A 226 -10.16 -2.77 14.75
CA ALA A 226 -11.56 -3.10 15.04
C ALA A 226 -12.13 -4.36 14.34
N GLY A 227 -11.27 -5.16 13.70
CA GLY A 227 -11.58 -6.55 13.43
C GLY A 227 -12.66 -6.83 12.40
N GLN A 228 -12.76 -5.98 11.39
CA GLN A 228 -13.68 -6.15 10.29
C GLN A 228 -12.86 -6.30 9.01
N ALA A 229 -13.15 -7.36 8.26
CA ALA A 229 -12.78 -7.45 6.86
C ALA A 229 -14.07 -7.49 6.05
N ILE A 230 -14.12 -6.75 4.96
CA ILE A 230 -15.28 -6.71 4.06
C ILE A 230 -14.80 -7.31 2.74
N TYR A 231 -15.53 -8.26 2.20
CA TYR A 231 -15.11 -8.94 0.98
C TYR A 231 -16.22 -8.94 -0.04
N GLU A 232 -15.86 -8.81 -1.30
CA GLU A 232 -16.81 -8.92 -2.40
C GLU A 232 -17.15 -10.40 -2.65
N THR A 233 -18.43 -10.67 -2.91
CA THR A 233 -18.97 -12.00 -3.27
C THR A 233 -19.30 -12.08 -4.77
N ASP A 234 -19.76 -13.23 -5.24
CA ASP A 234 -19.98 -13.57 -6.67
C ASP A 234 -20.85 -12.60 -7.47
N ARG A 235 -21.58 -11.66 -6.83
CA ARG A 235 -22.62 -10.83 -7.46
C ARG A 235 -22.55 -9.33 -7.12
N GLY A 236 -21.36 -8.78 -6.88
CA GLY A 236 -21.22 -7.37 -6.44
C GLY A 236 -21.84 -7.11 -5.06
N GLY A 237 -22.12 -8.18 -4.31
CA GLY A 237 -22.62 -8.12 -2.95
C GLY A 237 -21.44 -8.17 -1.97
N TRP A 238 -21.48 -7.34 -0.94
CA TRP A 238 -20.43 -7.27 0.07
C TRP A 238 -20.77 -8.15 1.29
N SER A 239 -19.82 -8.98 1.72
CA SER A 239 -19.91 -9.73 2.97
C SER A 239 -18.96 -9.14 4.01
N THR A 240 -19.50 -8.76 5.17
CA THR A 240 -18.66 -8.33 6.31
C THR A 240 -18.31 -9.53 7.18
N VAL A 241 -17.03 -9.86 7.27
CA VAL A 241 -16.48 -10.81 8.23
C VAL A 241 -15.99 -10.03 9.45
N ARG A 242 -16.69 -10.18 10.58
CA ARG A 242 -16.37 -9.50 11.85
C ARG A 242 -15.31 -10.25 12.65
N LYS A 243 -14.23 -10.68 11.99
CA LYS A 243 -13.13 -11.42 12.62
C LYS A 243 -11.83 -10.64 12.51
N GLN A 244 -11.20 -10.39 13.65
CA GLN A 244 -9.96 -9.63 13.73
C GLN A 244 -8.79 -10.40 13.14
N LEU A 245 -7.74 -9.67 12.74
CA LEU A 245 -6.45 -10.31 12.59
C LEU A 245 -5.99 -10.77 13.97
N SER A 246 -5.65 -12.05 14.11
CA SER A 246 -5.22 -12.58 15.41
C SER A 246 -3.79 -12.12 15.71
N GLU A 247 -3.43 -12.04 16.99
CA GLU A 247 -2.06 -11.71 17.39
C GLU A 247 -1.01 -12.70 16.88
N MET A 248 -1.46 -13.94 16.64
CA MET A 248 -0.66 -15.09 16.22
C MET A 248 -0.62 -15.25 14.69
N GLU A 249 -1.48 -14.55 13.93
CA GLU A 249 -1.47 -14.63 12.48
C GLU A 249 -0.13 -14.15 11.91
N THR A 250 0.43 -15.00 11.07
CA THR A 250 1.66 -14.75 10.32
C THR A 250 1.35 -14.00 9.03
N VAL A 251 2.39 -13.50 8.35
CA VAL A 251 2.28 -12.90 7.01
C VAL A 251 1.62 -13.90 6.04
N ASP A 252 1.98 -15.18 6.09
CA ASP A 252 1.42 -16.21 5.22
C ASP A 252 -0.06 -16.51 5.50
N ASP A 253 -0.50 -16.41 6.75
CA ASP A 253 -1.92 -16.56 7.09
C ASP A 253 -2.75 -15.40 6.53
N ILE A 254 -2.23 -14.17 6.64
CA ILE A 254 -2.83 -12.97 6.03
C ILE A 254 -2.92 -13.14 4.51
N LYS A 255 -1.83 -13.55 3.86
CA LYS A 255 -1.79 -13.81 2.41
C LYS A 255 -2.82 -14.86 2.00
N ARG A 256 -2.88 -15.99 2.71
CA ARG A 256 -3.83 -17.08 2.45
C ARG A 256 -5.27 -16.58 2.53
N ARG A 257 -5.59 -15.74 3.52
CA ARG A 257 -6.91 -15.15 3.66
C ARG A 257 -7.24 -14.21 2.49
N ILE A 258 -6.34 -13.31 2.11
CA ILE A 258 -6.53 -12.42 0.95
C ILE A 258 -6.76 -13.23 -0.32
N LEU A 259 -5.90 -14.23 -0.60
CA LEU A 259 -5.99 -15.07 -1.80
C LEU A 259 -7.28 -15.88 -1.86
N ALA A 260 -7.77 -16.37 -0.71
CA ALA A 260 -9.03 -17.09 -0.63
C ALA A 260 -10.21 -16.18 -1.00
N TRP A 261 -10.20 -14.93 -0.51
CA TRP A 261 -11.26 -13.96 -0.80
C TRP A 261 -11.20 -13.40 -2.23
N LEU A 262 -10.00 -13.26 -2.80
CA LEU A 262 -9.81 -12.98 -4.22
C LEU A 262 -10.07 -14.20 -5.11
N ARG A 263 -10.29 -15.39 -4.53
CA ARG A 263 -10.50 -16.68 -5.23
C ARG A 263 -9.36 -17.10 -6.14
N ILE A 264 -8.17 -16.59 -5.84
CA ILE A 264 -6.94 -16.98 -6.53
C ILE A 264 -6.50 -18.35 -6.00
N LYS A 265 -6.59 -18.57 -4.68
CA LYS A 265 -6.21 -19.83 -4.04
C LYS A 265 -7.03 -20.10 -2.78
N GLY A 266 -7.58 -21.30 -2.69
CA GLY A 266 -8.45 -21.70 -1.57
C GLY A 266 -9.89 -21.24 -1.77
N SER A 267 -10.71 -21.40 -0.73
CA SER A 267 -12.10 -20.95 -0.72
C SER A 267 -12.31 -19.91 0.37
N PRO A 268 -13.09 -18.85 0.11
CA PRO A 268 -13.50 -17.93 1.16
C PRO A 268 -14.15 -18.71 2.28
N SER A 269 -13.64 -18.55 3.49
CA SER A 269 -14.28 -19.07 4.68
C SER A 269 -14.69 -17.89 5.55
N PRO A 270 -15.96 -17.77 5.94
CA PRO A 270 -16.36 -16.82 6.98
C PRO A 270 -15.74 -17.19 8.34
N ASP A 271 -15.26 -18.43 8.49
CA ASP A 271 -14.77 -19.01 9.73
C ASP A 271 -13.24 -19.06 9.83
N THR A 272 -12.48 -18.55 8.84
CA THR A 272 -11.02 -18.74 8.80
C THR A 272 -10.31 -18.13 10.02
N VAL A 273 -9.74 -19.07 10.80
CA VAL A 273 -8.72 -19.02 11.85
C VAL A 273 -9.17 -18.58 13.24
N ASP A 274 -9.57 -19.54 14.07
CA ASP A 274 -9.71 -19.42 15.53
C ASP A 274 -8.48 -18.78 16.21
#